data_AF-A0A0S8GJD3-F1
#
_entry.id   AF-A0A0S8GJD3-F1
#
_cell.length_a   1.000
_cell.length_b   1.000
_cell.length_c   1.000
_cell.angle_alpha   90.00
_cell.angle_beta   90.00
_cell.angle_gamma   90.00
#
_symmetry.space_group_name_H-M   'P 1'
#
loop_
_entity.id
_entity.type
_entity.pdbx_description
1 polymer ?
#
loop_
_entity_poly.entity_id
_entity_poly.type
_entity_poly.pdbx_seq_one_letter_code
_entity_poly.pdbx_strand_id
1 'polypeptide(L)'
;MVNLLEVCRRAHTGPTIDEQSFQLEVVYQTAKRLCDKYNIVYDRENPVPADDDLADRLYQAGIDFVCEAGAYCSDTNRMIKFTREEALEAITHSRAECVLGEGKDRFVFRSRKPESDIRPWFHVGTGIMSTDERMHFSLVSGYASIQQANSISTPALEKIDGQFVASGTPTEVYGAIRAIRIARDALRHAGRPGLAIGNCISTCGTVVGTIAAGAPQFGLRPCDGWLVPMYTELKVDLATLSKTA
;
A
#
# COMPACT_ATOMS: atom_id res chain seq x y z
N MET A 1 4.64 8.23 19.72
CA MET A 1 4.34 7.84 18.33
C MET A 1 3.83 9.09 17.61
N VAL A 2 4.40 9.42 16.46
CA VAL A 2 3.93 10.56 15.64
C VAL A 2 2.52 10.26 15.13
N ASN A 3 1.57 11.13 15.43
CA ASN A 3 0.18 10.97 14.98
C ASN A 3 -0.09 11.78 13.70
N LEU A 4 -1.25 11.51 13.07
CA LEU A 4 -1.65 12.17 11.83
C LEU A 4 -1.68 13.70 11.93
N LEU A 5 -2.19 14.27 13.04
CA LEU A 5 -2.28 15.73 13.18
C LEU A 5 -0.90 16.39 13.21
N GLU A 6 0.08 15.74 13.84
CA GLU A 6 1.47 16.20 13.83
C GLU A 6 2.10 16.09 12.44
N VAL A 7 1.83 15.01 11.69
CA VAL A 7 2.24 14.87 10.28
C VAL A 7 1.64 15.99 9.43
N CYS A 8 0.33 16.27 9.60
CA CYS A 8 -0.35 17.37 8.92
C CYS A 8 0.25 18.73 9.30
N ARG A 9 0.57 18.97 10.58
CA ARG A 9 1.23 20.21 11.02
C ARG A 9 2.58 20.36 10.30
N ARG A 10 3.42 19.31 10.29
CA ARG A 10 4.72 19.31 9.59
C ARG A 10 4.57 19.50 8.08
N ALA A 11 3.53 18.94 7.46
CA ALA A 11 3.24 19.16 6.04
C ALA A 11 2.97 20.65 5.74
N HIS A 12 2.47 21.44 6.70
CA HIS A 12 2.19 22.86 6.51
C HIS A 12 3.32 23.79 6.98
N THR A 13 4.12 23.37 7.96
CA THR A 13 5.17 24.22 8.58
C THR A 13 6.60 23.78 8.29
N GLY A 14 6.79 22.62 7.65
CA GLY A 14 8.11 22.08 7.33
C GLY A 14 8.86 22.88 6.26
N PRO A 15 10.15 22.60 6.01
CA PRO A 15 10.95 23.31 5.02
C PRO A 15 10.32 23.29 3.62
N THR A 16 10.28 24.43 2.93
CA THR A 16 9.83 24.50 1.53
C THR A 16 10.90 23.94 0.61
N ILE A 17 10.49 23.13 -0.36
CA ILE A 17 11.34 22.62 -1.44
C ILE A 17 10.44 22.31 -2.65
N ASP A 18 10.93 22.46 -3.87
CA ASP A 18 10.22 21.94 -5.03
C ASP A 18 10.47 20.43 -5.19
N GLU A 19 9.58 19.78 -5.95
CA GLU A 19 9.65 18.33 -6.13
C GLU A 19 10.95 17.86 -6.77
N GLN A 20 11.46 18.58 -7.78
CA GLN A 20 12.65 18.16 -8.51
C GLN A 20 13.89 18.21 -7.62
N SER A 21 14.08 19.30 -6.86
CA SER A 21 15.17 19.41 -5.89
C SER A 21 15.02 18.40 -4.76
N PHE A 22 13.80 18.10 -4.28
CA PHE A 22 13.62 17.03 -3.30
C PHE A 22 14.11 15.67 -3.83
N GLN A 23 13.74 15.30 -5.06
CA GLN A 23 14.17 14.02 -5.64
C GLN A 23 15.68 13.97 -5.89
N LEU A 24 16.26 15.01 -6.49
CA LEU A 24 17.67 14.99 -6.92
C LEU A 24 18.65 15.33 -5.81
N GLU A 25 18.34 16.34 -4.99
CA GLU A 25 19.28 16.88 -4.00
C GLU A 25 19.08 16.24 -2.63
N VAL A 26 17.86 15.89 -2.27
CA VAL A 26 17.58 15.24 -0.98
C VAL A 26 17.62 13.73 -1.13
N VAL A 27 16.69 13.13 -1.86
CA VAL A 27 16.54 11.66 -1.95
C VAL A 27 17.80 11.03 -2.56
N TYR A 28 18.17 11.43 -3.78
CA TYR A 28 19.29 10.80 -4.49
C TYR A 28 20.65 11.03 -3.80
N GLN A 29 21.00 12.28 -3.42
CA GLN A 29 22.29 12.53 -2.78
C GLN A 29 22.40 11.90 -1.39
N THR A 30 21.32 11.89 -0.60
CA THR A 30 21.32 11.24 0.71
C THR A 30 21.52 9.73 0.56
N ALA A 31 20.79 9.09 -0.37
CA ALA A 31 20.97 7.67 -0.65
C ALA A 31 22.41 7.35 -1.07
N LYS A 32 22.96 8.11 -2.02
CA LYS A 32 24.34 7.94 -2.49
C LYS A 32 25.35 8.09 -1.35
N ARG A 33 25.28 9.18 -0.58
CA ARG A 33 26.20 9.45 0.54
C ARG A 33 26.11 8.38 1.63
N LEU A 34 24.90 7.89 1.93
CA LEU A 34 24.72 6.84 2.93
C LEU A 34 25.21 5.48 2.44
N CYS A 35 25.02 5.14 1.16
CA CYS A 35 25.63 3.95 0.57
C CYS A 35 27.16 3.99 0.70
N ASP A 36 27.78 5.14 0.41
CA ASP A 36 29.24 5.32 0.58
C ASP A 36 29.65 5.21 2.07
N LYS A 37 28.94 5.92 2.97
CA LYS A 37 29.21 5.93 4.43
C LYS A 37 29.14 4.53 5.05
N TYR A 38 28.15 3.73 4.64
CA TYR A 38 27.88 2.40 5.19
C TYR A 38 28.49 1.26 4.35
N ASN A 39 29.26 1.59 3.31
CA ASN A 39 29.85 0.63 2.38
C ASN A 39 28.83 -0.39 1.84
N ILE A 40 27.73 0.12 1.31
CA ILE A 40 26.63 -0.68 0.73
C ILE A 40 26.88 -0.79 -0.77
N VAL A 41 27.17 -2.00 -1.23
CA VAL A 41 27.44 -2.31 -2.63
C VAL A 41 26.52 -3.43 -3.07
N TYR A 42 25.80 -3.21 -4.17
CA TYR A 42 24.95 -4.25 -4.77
C TYR A 42 25.79 -5.25 -5.56
N ASP A 43 25.72 -6.52 -5.19
CA ASP A 43 26.30 -7.63 -5.93
C ASP A 43 25.21 -8.32 -6.77
N ARG A 44 25.32 -8.23 -8.09
CA ARG A 44 24.37 -8.84 -9.02
C ARG A 44 24.45 -10.37 -9.03
N GLU A 45 25.63 -10.93 -8.78
CA GLU A 45 25.84 -12.38 -8.76
C GLU A 45 25.31 -12.99 -7.45
N ASN A 46 25.14 -12.17 -6.41
CA ASN A 46 24.59 -12.54 -5.11
C ASN A 46 23.52 -11.55 -4.61
N PRO A 47 22.31 -11.53 -5.23
CA PRO A 47 21.27 -10.55 -4.92
C PRO A 47 20.62 -10.73 -3.54
N VAL A 48 20.83 -11.89 -2.88
CA VAL A 48 20.37 -12.17 -1.50
C VAL A 48 21.58 -12.67 -0.70
N PRO A 49 22.50 -11.77 -0.31
CA PRO A 49 23.73 -12.16 0.36
C PRO A 49 23.46 -12.69 1.77
N ALA A 50 24.20 -13.72 2.16
CA ALA A 50 24.27 -14.22 3.54
C ALA A 50 25.33 -13.42 4.35
N ASP A 51 25.20 -12.10 4.37
CA ASP A 51 26.07 -11.16 5.08
C ASP A 51 25.23 -10.36 6.09
N ASP A 52 25.18 -10.83 7.34
CA ASP A 52 24.42 -10.19 8.41
C ASP A 52 24.96 -8.79 8.74
N ASP A 53 26.28 -8.56 8.61
CA ASP A 53 26.87 -7.24 8.85
C ASP A 53 26.41 -6.24 7.79
N LEU A 54 26.27 -6.67 6.53
CA LEU A 54 25.68 -5.84 5.47
C LEU A 54 24.21 -5.52 5.76
N ALA A 55 23.43 -6.51 6.25
CA ALA A 55 22.03 -6.29 6.63
C ALA A 55 21.91 -5.25 7.75
N ASP A 56 22.78 -5.32 8.77
CA ASP A 56 22.82 -4.34 9.87
C ASP A 56 23.21 -2.94 9.39
N ARG A 57 24.24 -2.83 8.54
CA ARG A 57 24.64 -1.54 7.95
C ARG A 57 23.54 -0.96 7.08
N LEU A 58 22.84 -1.77 6.28
CA LEU A 58 21.71 -1.35 5.46
C LEU A 58 20.54 -0.87 6.33
N TYR A 59 20.23 -1.56 7.43
CA TYR A 59 19.22 -1.13 8.38
C TYR A 59 19.58 0.25 8.98
N GLN A 60 20.81 0.43 9.45
CA GLN A 60 21.27 1.72 9.99
C GLN A 60 21.21 2.84 8.94
N ALA A 61 21.66 2.57 7.72
CA ALA A 61 21.56 3.51 6.59
C ALA A 61 20.11 3.86 6.29
N GLY A 62 19.17 2.91 6.35
CA GLY A 62 17.75 3.15 6.15
C GLY A 62 17.14 4.07 7.21
N ILE A 63 17.51 3.91 8.49
CA ILE A 63 17.06 4.82 9.54
C ILE A 63 17.61 6.23 9.32
N ASP A 64 18.91 6.35 9.06
CA ASP A 64 19.54 7.65 8.74
C ASP A 64 18.87 8.28 7.52
N PHE A 65 18.58 7.50 6.48
CA PHE A 65 17.93 7.96 5.26
C PHE A 65 16.54 8.55 5.52
N VAL A 66 15.68 7.85 6.28
CA VAL A 66 14.36 8.37 6.64
C VAL A 66 14.46 9.64 7.49
N CYS A 67 15.43 9.71 8.40
CA CYS A 67 15.64 10.90 9.24
C CYS A 67 16.16 12.10 8.43
N GLU A 68 17.03 11.86 7.43
CA GLU A 68 17.68 12.90 6.62
C GLU A 68 16.86 13.32 5.39
N ALA A 69 16.13 12.40 4.76
CA ALA A 69 15.25 12.71 3.63
C ALA A 69 13.86 13.15 4.11
N GLY A 70 13.26 12.43 5.08
CA GLY A 70 11.86 12.63 5.46
C GLY A 70 10.90 12.20 4.35
N ALA A 71 9.78 12.90 4.22
CA ALA A 71 8.83 12.75 3.12
C ALA A 71 8.46 14.10 2.51
N TYR A 72 8.06 14.12 1.24
CA TYR A 72 7.62 15.33 0.54
C TYR A 72 6.09 15.38 0.43
N CYS A 73 5.49 16.51 0.80
CA CYS A 73 4.07 16.76 0.60
C CYS A 73 3.84 17.64 -0.64
N SER A 74 3.29 17.07 -1.71
CA SER A 74 3.12 17.77 -2.98
C SER A 74 2.12 18.92 -2.94
N ASP A 75 1.09 18.83 -2.09
CA ASP A 75 0.07 19.89 -1.99
C ASP A 75 0.60 21.17 -1.33
N THR A 76 1.65 21.06 -0.52
CA THR A 76 2.23 22.18 0.23
C THR A 76 3.65 22.54 -0.20
N ASN A 77 4.26 21.73 -1.09
CA ASN A 77 5.66 21.82 -1.50
C ASN A 77 6.61 21.90 -0.30
N ARG A 78 6.43 20.99 0.68
CA ARG A 78 7.17 20.98 1.94
C ARG A 78 7.64 19.60 2.36
N MET A 79 8.73 19.57 3.10
CA MET A 79 9.27 18.36 3.71
C MET A 79 8.66 18.09 5.08
N ILE A 80 8.33 16.83 5.33
CA ILE A 80 7.93 16.25 6.60
C ILE A 80 9.15 15.52 7.18
N LYS A 81 9.73 16.06 8.24
CA LYS A 81 10.93 15.51 8.89
C LYS A 81 10.55 14.63 10.08
N PHE A 82 11.34 13.59 10.32
CA PHE A 82 11.19 12.69 11.47
C PHE A 82 12.52 12.60 12.21
N THR A 83 12.46 12.47 13.53
CA THR A 83 13.66 12.18 14.32
C THR A 83 13.96 10.69 14.33
N ARG A 84 15.17 10.33 14.76
CA ARG A 84 15.58 8.94 14.90
C ARG A 84 14.72 8.21 15.92
N GLU A 85 14.43 8.86 17.03
CA GLU A 85 13.59 8.33 18.11
C GLU A 85 12.18 8.04 17.61
N GLU A 86 11.60 8.95 16.81
CA GLU A 86 10.29 8.75 16.20
C GLU A 86 10.26 7.56 15.23
N ALA A 87 11.31 7.41 14.40
CA ALA A 87 11.44 6.28 13.47
C ALA A 87 11.57 4.94 14.23
N LEU A 88 12.43 4.88 15.24
CA LEU A 88 12.64 3.68 16.06
C LEU A 88 11.40 3.33 16.89
N GLU A 89 10.70 4.34 17.43
CA GLU A 89 9.45 4.14 18.13
C GLU A 89 8.39 3.53 17.21
N ALA A 90 8.26 4.03 15.98
CA ALA A 90 7.33 3.48 14.99
C ALA A 90 7.63 2.02 14.64
N ILE A 91 8.91 1.66 14.46
CA ILE A 91 9.34 0.28 14.19
C ILE A 91 8.99 -0.63 15.37
N THR A 92 9.27 -0.19 16.60
CA THR A 92 9.02 -0.97 17.82
C THR A 92 7.52 -1.28 18.01
N HIS A 93 6.65 -0.38 17.59
CA HIS A 93 5.19 -0.54 17.69
C HIS A 93 4.56 -1.17 16.43
N SER A 94 5.36 -1.54 15.44
CA SER A 94 4.85 -2.21 14.23
C SER A 94 4.31 -3.60 14.56
N ARG A 95 3.20 -3.97 13.91
CA ARG A 95 2.59 -5.29 14.12
C ARG A 95 3.34 -6.33 13.29
N ALA A 96 3.76 -7.41 13.94
CA ALA A 96 4.43 -8.53 13.25
C ALA A 96 3.46 -9.43 12.46
N GLU A 97 2.16 -9.42 12.82
CA GLU A 97 1.13 -10.24 12.20
C GLU A 97 -0.18 -9.46 12.03
N CYS A 98 -0.93 -9.79 10.98
CA CYS A 98 -2.33 -9.40 10.82
C CYS A 98 -3.17 -10.59 10.34
N VAL A 99 -4.47 -10.53 10.60
CA VAL A 99 -5.43 -11.57 10.21
C VAL A 99 -6.29 -11.00 9.10
N LEU A 100 -6.34 -11.70 7.98
CA LEU A 100 -7.14 -11.31 6.82
C LEU A 100 -8.17 -12.39 6.49
N GLY A 101 -9.34 -11.95 6.03
CA GLY A 101 -10.44 -12.82 5.65
C GLY A 101 -11.21 -13.41 6.84
N GLU A 102 -12.20 -14.24 6.52
CA GLU A 102 -13.16 -14.80 7.47
C GLU A 102 -13.42 -16.29 7.25
N GLY A 103 -13.92 -16.97 8.28
CA GLY A 103 -14.31 -18.38 8.20
C GLY A 103 -13.17 -19.27 7.72
N LYS A 104 -13.45 -20.15 6.74
CA LYS A 104 -12.45 -21.07 6.17
C LYS A 104 -11.37 -20.38 5.33
N ASP A 105 -11.59 -19.13 4.94
CA ASP A 105 -10.67 -18.32 4.13
C ASP A 105 -9.92 -17.27 4.99
N ARG A 106 -9.91 -17.47 6.31
CA ARG A 106 -9.16 -16.65 7.26
C ARG A 106 -7.72 -17.12 7.34
N PHE A 107 -6.78 -16.24 7.04
CA PHE A 107 -5.34 -16.52 7.09
C PHE A 107 -4.60 -15.50 7.96
N VAL A 108 -3.46 -15.92 8.52
CA VAL A 108 -2.57 -15.05 9.28
C VAL A 108 -1.42 -14.63 8.38
N PHE A 109 -1.34 -13.34 8.06
CA PHE A 109 -0.19 -12.77 7.38
C PHE A 109 0.85 -12.38 8.43
N ARG A 110 2.04 -12.97 8.35
CA ARG A 110 3.12 -12.81 9.33
C ARG A 110 4.45 -12.56 8.68
N SER A 111 5.33 -11.89 9.42
CA SER A 111 6.72 -11.72 9.03
C SER A 111 7.42 -13.07 8.81
N ARG A 112 8.33 -13.11 7.83
CA ARG A 112 9.20 -14.25 7.52
C ARG A 112 10.63 -13.80 7.70
N LYS A 113 11.46 -14.68 8.27
CA LYS A 113 12.92 -14.50 8.31
C LYS A 113 13.56 -15.12 7.05
N PRO A 114 14.80 -14.73 6.71
CA PRO A 114 15.61 -15.51 5.78
C PRO A 114 15.54 -17.01 6.12
N GLU A 115 15.50 -17.85 5.10
CA GLU A 115 15.45 -19.33 5.22
C GLU A 115 14.19 -19.90 5.92
N SER A 116 13.20 -19.07 6.25
CA SER A 116 11.96 -19.54 6.87
C SER A 116 11.22 -20.54 5.97
N ASP A 117 10.80 -21.65 6.59
CA ASP A 117 9.95 -22.71 6.03
C ASP A 117 8.47 -22.28 5.85
N ILE A 118 8.08 -21.16 6.45
CA ILE A 118 6.78 -20.53 6.27
C ILE A 118 6.66 -20.12 4.80
N ARG A 119 5.59 -20.56 4.14
CA ARG A 119 5.32 -20.17 2.74
C ARG A 119 5.02 -18.66 2.65
N PRO A 120 5.45 -17.98 1.57
CA PRO A 120 5.09 -16.59 1.35
C PRO A 120 3.58 -16.44 1.20
N TRP A 121 3.07 -15.26 1.55
CA TRP A 121 1.68 -14.92 1.33
C TRP A 121 1.37 -14.90 -0.17
N PHE A 122 0.45 -15.75 -0.62
CA PHE A 122 0.09 -15.84 -2.02
C PHE A 122 -1.11 -14.93 -2.33
N HIS A 123 -0.80 -13.70 -2.70
CA HIS A 123 -1.78 -12.74 -3.20
C HIS A 123 -1.96 -12.91 -4.72
N VAL A 124 -3.20 -12.95 -5.19
CA VAL A 124 -3.51 -13.11 -6.62
C VAL A 124 -4.17 -11.86 -7.19
N GLY A 125 -3.70 -11.45 -8.36
CA GLY A 125 -4.16 -10.25 -9.04
C GLY A 125 -3.24 -9.07 -8.78
N THR A 126 -3.35 -8.07 -9.64
CA THR A 126 -2.58 -6.82 -9.61
C THR A 126 -3.41 -5.71 -10.24
N GLY A 127 -2.82 -4.51 -10.42
CA GLY A 127 -3.43 -3.36 -11.09
C GLY A 127 -3.73 -3.63 -12.58
N ILE A 128 -4.77 -4.42 -12.83
CA ILE A 128 -5.34 -4.63 -14.16
C ILE A 128 -6.72 -3.98 -14.23
N MET A 129 -7.20 -3.75 -15.45
CA MET A 129 -8.50 -3.18 -15.72
C MET A 129 -9.49 -4.27 -16.17
N SER A 130 -10.72 -4.18 -15.69
CA SER A 130 -11.86 -4.93 -16.21
C SER A 130 -12.77 -3.96 -16.97
N THR A 131 -13.09 -4.29 -18.22
CA THR A 131 -13.86 -3.44 -19.13
C THR A 131 -15.30 -3.22 -18.67
N ASP A 132 -15.91 -4.24 -18.07
CA ASP A 132 -17.31 -4.25 -17.65
C ASP A 132 -17.52 -5.20 -16.45
N GLU A 133 -18.73 -5.23 -15.91
CA GLU A 133 -19.12 -6.01 -14.74
C GLU A 133 -18.96 -7.53 -14.95
N ARG A 134 -19.22 -8.02 -16.17
CA ARG A 134 -19.10 -9.44 -16.49
C ARG A 134 -17.64 -9.87 -16.48
N MET A 135 -16.76 -9.06 -17.09
CA MET A 135 -15.32 -9.28 -17.04
C MET A 135 -14.79 -9.16 -15.62
N HIS A 136 -15.26 -8.18 -14.85
CA HIS A 136 -14.90 -8.00 -13.46
C HIS A 136 -15.24 -9.25 -12.63
N PHE A 137 -16.48 -9.73 -12.71
CA PHE A 137 -16.92 -10.95 -12.05
C PHE A 137 -16.09 -12.17 -12.47
N SER A 138 -15.81 -12.31 -13.76
CA SER A 138 -15.10 -13.47 -14.30
C SER A 138 -13.65 -13.51 -13.84
N LEU A 139 -12.96 -12.36 -13.85
CA LEU A 139 -11.58 -12.24 -13.37
C LEU A 139 -11.50 -12.54 -11.87
N VAL A 140 -12.37 -11.94 -11.06
CA VAL A 140 -12.38 -12.17 -9.61
C VAL A 140 -12.71 -13.64 -9.28
N SER A 141 -13.67 -14.24 -9.99
CA SER A 141 -13.99 -15.67 -9.83
C SER A 141 -12.80 -16.55 -10.19
N GLY A 142 -12.08 -16.21 -11.27
CA GLY A 142 -10.85 -16.88 -11.70
C GLY A 142 -9.77 -16.81 -10.63
N TYR A 143 -9.53 -15.63 -10.04
CA TYR A 143 -8.56 -15.48 -8.95
C TYR A 143 -8.93 -16.30 -7.72
N ALA A 144 -10.20 -16.26 -7.34
CA ALA A 144 -10.71 -17.00 -6.19
C ALA A 144 -10.67 -18.53 -6.38
N SER A 145 -10.74 -19.01 -7.63
CA SER A 145 -10.65 -20.43 -7.95
C SER A 145 -9.27 -21.04 -7.62
N ILE A 146 -8.22 -20.21 -7.54
CA ILE A 146 -6.87 -20.62 -7.15
C ILE A 146 -6.86 -20.95 -5.66
N GLN A 147 -6.87 -22.24 -5.33
CA GLN A 147 -7.00 -22.74 -3.95
C GLN A 147 -5.87 -22.27 -3.03
N GLN A 148 -4.68 -22.04 -3.58
CA GLN A 148 -3.51 -21.59 -2.84
C GLN A 148 -3.56 -20.09 -2.50
N ALA A 149 -4.46 -19.31 -3.10
CA ALA A 149 -4.54 -17.87 -2.85
C ALA A 149 -4.97 -17.59 -1.40
N ASN A 150 -4.22 -16.72 -0.72
CA ASN A 150 -4.52 -16.23 0.63
C ASN A 150 -5.34 -14.93 0.61
N SER A 151 -5.18 -14.12 -0.45
CA SER A 151 -6.05 -12.99 -0.75
C SER A 151 -6.01 -12.66 -2.23
N ILE A 152 -6.91 -11.79 -2.66
CA ILE A 152 -7.00 -11.33 -4.04
C ILE A 152 -6.97 -9.82 -4.17
N SER A 153 -6.64 -9.35 -5.35
CA SER A 153 -6.88 -7.99 -5.82
C SER A 153 -8.15 -7.93 -6.65
N THR A 154 -8.97 -6.90 -6.47
CA THR A 154 -10.04 -6.58 -7.43
C THR A 154 -9.47 -5.74 -8.57
N PRO A 155 -9.79 -6.04 -9.84
CA PRO A 155 -9.39 -5.19 -10.97
C PRO A 155 -10.10 -3.83 -10.91
N ALA A 156 -9.56 -2.80 -11.56
CA ALA A 156 -10.24 -1.52 -11.71
C ALA A 156 -11.39 -1.66 -12.73
N LEU A 157 -12.61 -1.31 -12.34
CA LEU A 157 -13.78 -1.37 -13.22
C LEU A 157 -13.88 -0.11 -14.09
N GLU A 158 -13.74 -0.28 -15.42
CA GLU A 158 -13.75 0.83 -16.37
C GLU A 158 -15.16 1.40 -16.59
N LYS A 159 -16.16 0.52 -16.69
CA LYS A 159 -17.55 0.90 -16.97
C LYS A 159 -18.54 0.21 -16.05
N ILE A 160 -19.61 0.92 -15.74
CA ILE A 160 -20.81 0.37 -15.11
C ILE A 160 -22.02 0.78 -15.93
N ASP A 161 -22.89 -0.17 -16.25
CA ASP A 161 -24.08 0.05 -17.06
C ASP A 161 -23.75 0.80 -18.38
N GLY A 162 -22.57 0.51 -18.94
CA GLY A 162 -22.02 1.15 -20.14
C GLY A 162 -21.42 2.54 -19.95
N GLN A 163 -21.50 3.14 -18.76
CA GLN A 163 -20.95 4.46 -18.43
C GLN A 163 -19.54 4.38 -17.86
N PHE A 164 -18.66 5.29 -18.26
CA PHE A 164 -17.30 5.35 -17.73
C PHE A 164 -17.27 5.76 -16.25
N VAL A 165 -16.44 5.05 -15.49
CA VAL A 165 -16.05 5.41 -14.12
C VAL A 165 -15.00 6.51 -14.21
N ALA A 166 -15.37 7.75 -13.88
CA ALA A 166 -14.51 8.92 -14.01
C ALA A 166 -14.12 9.46 -12.63
N SER A 167 -12.81 9.57 -12.38
CA SER A 167 -12.24 10.08 -11.12
C SER A 167 -12.80 11.46 -10.76
N GLY A 168 -13.12 11.68 -9.48
CA GLY A 168 -13.65 12.94 -8.98
C GLY A 168 -15.12 13.21 -9.34
N THR A 169 -15.84 12.22 -9.87
CA THR A 169 -17.25 12.34 -10.22
C THR A 169 -18.11 11.34 -9.43
N PRO A 170 -19.46 11.50 -9.40
CA PRO A 170 -20.34 10.51 -8.78
C PRO A 170 -20.20 9.10 -9.37
N THR A 171 -19.77 8.95 -10.63
CA THR A 171 -19.57 7.63 -11.24
C THR A 171 -18.36 6.90 -10.65
N GLU A 172 -17.38 7.59 -10.08
CA GLU A 172 -16.28 6.96 -9.33
C GLU A 172 -16.77 6.27 -8.06
N VAL A 173 -17.58 6.97 -7.25
CA VAL A 173 -18.10 6.44 -5.99
C VAL A 173 -19.02 5.25 -6.24
N TYR A 174 -19.95 5.40 -7.19
CA TYR A 174 -20.85 4.32 -7.61
C TYR A 174 -20.04 3.15 -8.21
N GLY A 175 -19.11 3.49 -9.11
CA GLY A 175 -17.94 2.73 -9.57
C GLY A 175 -17.42 1.71 -8.58
N ALA A 176 -16.76 2.27 -7.58
CA ALA A 176 -16.07 1.58 -6.53
C ALA A 176 -17.00 0.67 -5.71
N ILE A 177 -18.16 1.18 -5.29
CA ILE A 177 -19.13 0.40 -4.51
C ILE A 177 -19.61 -0.82 -5.31
N ARG A 178 -19.95 -0.64 -6.59
CA ARG A 178 -20.41 -1.75 -7.45
C ARG A 178 -19.31 -2.77 -7.69
N ALA A 179 -18.08 -2.34 -7.94
CA ALA A 179 -16.93 -3.24 -8.12
C ALA A 179 -16.73 -4.16 -6.90
N ILE A 180 -16.75 -3.61 -5.68
CA ILE A 180 -16.63 -4.41 -4.44
C ILE A 180 -17.78 -5.42 -4.30
N ARG A 181 -19.02 -5.01 -4.60
CA ARG A 181 -20.19 -5.92 -4.53
C ARG A 181 -20.06 -7.06 -5.53
N ILE A 182 -19.68 -6.77 -6.78
CA ILE A 182 -19.44 -7.78 -7.82
C ILE A 182 -18.31 -8.73 -7.39
N ALA A 183 -17.22 -8.18 -6.84
CA ALA A 183 -16.12 -8.99 -6.34
C ALA A 183 -16.58 -9.94 -5.22
N ARG A 184 -17.38 -9.46 -4.27
CA ARG A 184 -17.95 -10.32 -3.22
C ARG A 184 -18.87 -11.39 -3.75
N ASP A 185 -19.66 -11.08 -4.76
CA ASP A 185 -20.53 -12.06 -5.43
C ASP A 185 -19.70 -13.13 -6.14
N ALA A 186 -18.61 -12.75 -6.82
CA ALA A 186 -17.66 -13.65 -7.44
C ALA A 186 -16.94 -14.55 -6.42
N LEU A 187 -16.53 -13.99 -5.27
CA LEU A 187 -15.93 -14.78 -4.18
C LEU A 187 -16.92 -15.81 -3.61
N ARG A 188 -18.19 -15.44 -3.43
CA ARG A 188 -19.25 -16.37 -3.02
C ARG A 188 -19.47 -17.45 -4.07
N HIS A 189 -19.49 -17.08 -5.35
CA HIS A 189 -19.66 -18.00 -6.47
C HIS A 189 -18.53 -19.03 -6.54
N ALA A 190 -17.28 -18.60 -6.34
CA ALA A 190 -16.11 -19.49 -6.27
C ALA A 190 -16.05 -20.33 -4.98
N GLY A 191 -17.05 -20.23 -4.10
CA GLY A 191 -17.10 -20.97 -2.84
C GLY A 191 -16.11 -20.48 -1.79
N ARG A 192 -15.56 -19.26 -1.93
CA ARG A 192 -14.60 -18.65 -1.00
C ARG A 192 -15.10 -17.29 -0.45
N PRO A 193 -16.28 -17.27 0.20
CA PRO A 193 -16.95 -16.02 0.59
C PRO A 193 -16.18 -15.19 1.64
N GLY A 194 -15.23 -15.81 2.34
CA GLY A 194 -14.40 -15.19 3.36
C GLY A 194 -13.05 -14.69 2.85
N LEU A 195 -12.71 -14.92 1.56
CA LEU A 195 -11.40 -14.56 1.04
C LEU A 195 -11.20 -13.04 1.09
N ALA A 196 -10.04 -12.63 1.59
CA ALA A 196 -9.74 -11.22 1.76
C ALA A 196 -9.50 -10.52 0.41
N ILE A 197 -10.00 -9.29 0.29
CA ILE A 197 -9.67 -8.36 -0.79
C ILE A 197 -8.51 -7.49 -0.29
N GLY A 198 -7.30 -7.74 -0.79
CA GLY A 198 -6.07 -7.16 -0.24
C GLY A 198 -5.71 -5.76 -0.76
N ASN A 199 -6.15 -5.39 -1.97
CA ASN A 199 -5.81 -4.11 -2.59
C ASN A 199 -6.87 -3.01 -2.39
N CYS A 200 -7.75 -3.18 -1.38
CA CYS A 200 -8.89 -2.32 -1.08
C CYS A 200 -9.81 -2.14 -2.30
N ILE A 201 -9.64 -1.04 -3.04
CA ILE A 201 -10.56 -0.55 -4.08
C ILE A 201 -9.73 0.02 -5.24
N SER A 202 -9.53 -0.74 -6.32
CA SER A 202 -8.77 -0.26 -7.49
C SER A 202 -9.56 0.62 -8.45
N THR A 203 -10.89 0.60 -8.37
CA THR A 203 -11.78 1.36 -9.27
C THR A 203 -11.77 2.87 -8.99
N CYS A 204 -11.28 3.32 -7.84
CA CYS A 204 -11.21 4.74 -7.50
C CYS A 204 -9.84 5.14 -6.96
N GLY A 205 -9.43 6.38 -7.23
CA GLY A 205 -8.22 6.97 -6.66
C GLY A 205 -8.52 7.97 -5.55
N THR A 206 -9.68 8.63 -5.61
CA THR A 206 -10.00 9.74 -4.68
C THR A 206 -10.26 9.25 -3.27
N VAL A 207 -10.07 10.14 -2.30
CA VAL A 207 -10.35 9.90 -0.88
C VAL A 207 -11.83 9.58 -0.67
N VAL A 208 -12.71 10.36 -1.28
CA VAL A 208 -14.16 10.20 -1.15
C VAL A 208 -14.60 8.82 -1.69
N GLY A 209 -14.13 8.44 -2.87
CA GLY A 209 -14.42 7.11 -3.44
C GLY A 209 -13.89 5.98 -2.55
N THR A 210 -12.65 6.11 -2.07
CA THR A 210 -12.01 5.10 -1.21
C THR A 210 -12.76 4.91 0.11
N ILE A 211 -13.10 6.01 0.81
CA ILE A 211 -13.84 5.97 2.08
C ILE A 211 -15.26 5.43 1.86
N ALA A 212 -15.95 5.90 0.82
CA ALA A 212 -17.33 5.48 0.56
C ALA A 212 -17.43 3.98 0.25
N ALA A 213 -16.60 3.47 -0.66
CA ALA A 213 -16.62 2.04 -1.01
C ALA A 213 -15.98 1.14 0.06
N GLY A 214 -15.16 1.72 0.95
CA GLY A 214 -14.60 1.05 2.12
C GLY A 214 -15.63 0.70 3.20
N ALA A 215 -16.82 1.29 3.13
CA ALA A 215 -17.83 1.14 4.17
C ALA A 215 -18.37 -0.31 4.23
N PRO A 216 -18.45 -0.95 5.42
CA PRO A 216 -18.73 -2.38 5.52
C PRO A 216 -20.03 -2.87 4.87
N GLN A 217 -21.05 -2.01 4.81
CA GLN A 217 -22.32 -2.32 4.16
C GLN A 217 -22.21 -2.61 2.66
N PHE A 218 -21.11 -2.19 2.01
CA PHE A 218 -20.87 -2.44 0.58
C PHE A 218 -20.01 -3.68 0.33
N GLY A 219 -19.46 -4.29 1.37
CA GLY A 219 -18.86 -5.62 1.31
C GLY A 219 -17.38 -5.68 1.65
N LEU A 220 -16.66 -4.56 1.73
CA LEU A 220 -15.35 -4.54 2.38
C LEU A 220 -15.50 -4.73 3.89
N ARG A 221 -14.49 -5.28 4.54
CA ARG A 221 -14.52 -5.74 5.93
C ARG A 221 -13.26 -5.29 6.64
N PRO A 222 -13.26 -5.16 7.98
CA PRO A 222 -12.04 -4.85 8.73
C PRO A 222 -10.89 -5.86 8.55
N CYS A 223 -11.19 -7.06 8.04
CA CYS A 223 -10.22 -8.10 7.70
C CYS A 223 -9.78 -8.08 6.22
N ASP A 224 -10.14 -7.05 5.46
CA ASP A 224 -9.60 -6.77 4.12
C ASP A 224 -8.43 -5.80 4.21
N GLY A 225 -7.67 -5.69 3.11
CA GLY A 225 -6.56 -4.74 3.03
C GLY A 225 -7.06 -3.33 2.79
N TRP A 226 -6.59 -2.37 3.60
CA TRP A 226 -6.78 -0.94 3.39
C TRP A 226 -5.49 -0.34 2.80
N LEU A 227 -5.54 0.04 1.52
CA LEU A 227 -4.38 0.54 0.80
C LEU A 227 -4.26 2.07 0.94
N VAL A 228 -3.13 2.51 1.50
CA VAL A 228 -2.70 3.90 1.49
C VAL A 228 -1.38 3.99 0.72
N PRO A 229 -1.40 4.40 -0.56
CA PRO A 229 -0.20 4.43 -1.37
C PRO A 229 0.68 5.64 -1.03
N MET A 230 2.00 5.45 -0.98
CA MET A 230 2.95 6.54 -1.12
C MET A 230 3.40 6.66 -2.57
N TYR A 231 3.67 7.87 -3.03
CA TYR A 231 4.20 8.12 -4.37
C TYR A 231 5.72 8.04 -4.39
N THR A 232 6.24 7.62 -5.53
CA THR A 232 7.66 7.47 -5.80
C THR A 232 8.34 8.84 -5.98
N GLU A 233 9.46 9.15 -5.31
CA GLU A 233 9.99 8.53 -4.08
C GLU A 233 9.66 9.39 -2.86
N LEU A 234 9.35 8.74 -1.72
CA LEU A 234 9.07 9.36 -0.42
C LEU A 234 8.05 10.53 -0.47
N LYS A 235 7.06 10.44 -1.36
CA LYS A 235 6.10 11.52 -1.60
C LYS A 235 4.70 11.12 -1.15
N VAL A 236 3.98 12.09 -0.60
CA VAL A 236 2.57 12.01 -0.20
C VAL A 236 1.83 13.28 -0.63
N ASP A 237 0.51 13.20 -0.65
CA ASP A 237 -0.40 14.35 -0.74
C ASP A 237 -1.35 14.34 0.48
N LEU A 238 -2.05 15.44 0.73
CA LEU A 238 -3.00 15.56 1.84
C LEU A 238 -4.17 14.59 1.67
N ALA A 239 -4.51 14.26 0.42
CA ALA A 239 -5.52 13.25 0.09
C ALA A 239 -5.13 11.86 0.64
N THR A 240 -3.89 11.43 0.41
CA THR A 240 -3.32 10.17 0.91
C THR A 240 -3.27 10.17 2.43
N LEU A 241 -2.82 11.26 3.04
CA LEU A 241 -2.80 11.40 4.50
C LEU A 241 -4.22 11.27 5.09
N SER A 242 -5.23 11.81 4.41
CA SER A 242 -6.63 11.67 4.85
C SER A 242 -7.12 10.23 4.90
N LYS A 243 -6.55 9.32 4.08
CA LYS A 243 -6.89 7.89 4.11
C LYS A 243 -6.33 7.16 5.34
N THR A 244 -5.47 7.80 6.13
CA THR A 244 -4.89 7.24 7.37
C THR A 244 -5.67 7.59 8.65
N ALA A 245 -6.74 8.38 8.51
CA ALA A 245 -7.57 8.86 9.62
C ALA A 245 -8.65 7.84 10.03
#